data_AF-A0A699IMF6-F1
#
_entry.id   AF-A0A699IMF6-F1
#
_cell.length_a   1.000
_cell.length_b   1.000
_cell.length_c   1.000
_cell.angle_alpha   90.00
_cell.angle_beta   90.00
_cell.angle_gamma   90.00
#
_symmetry.space_group_name_H-M   'P 1'
#
loop_
_entity.id
_entity.type
_entity.pdbx_description
1 polymer ?
#
loop_
_entity_poly.entity_id
_entity_poly.type
_entity_poly.pdbx_seq_one_letter_code
_entity_poly.pdbx_strand_id
1 'polypeptide(L)'
;MRKTLAESSPPLSDVDEEDIDLGERNIKQCKRKICDGHYTAAVRVLSSYSVAPYNEDLKTKHPFKPPPSLPHISIDHHHLVASLAVVLDRIKSFPRGASCGRDGLRAQHLMDCLRGAAVAISDELVSSITQVVNLFLDGKCPNGLGEYIASAPLTPLVKPGGGIRHIDVGTVWRRLVSKVSAIMISHSLDGYLDGLQFGVGVAGGS
;
A
#
# COMPACT_ATOMS: atom_id res chain seq x y z
N MET A 1 -59.92 1.40 -30.51
CA MET A 1 -58.45 1.43 -30.39
C MET A 1 -58.08 2.00 -29.02
N ARG A 2 -57.73 1.13 -28.06
CA ARG A 2 -56.94 1.43 -26.85
C ARG A 2 -56.79 0.12 -26.07
N LYS A 3 -55.72 -0.62 -26.37
CA LYS A 3 -55.22 -1.69 -25.51
C LYS A 3 -54.50 -1.01 -24.35
N THR A 4 -54.94 -1.26 -23.13
CA THR A 4 -54.21 -0.96 -21.90
C THR A 4 -53.01 -1.91 -21.83
N LEU A 5 -51.80 -1.39 -22.01
CA LEU A 5 -50.57 -2.07 -21.65
C LEU A 5 -50.38 -1.86 -20.15
N ALA A 6 -50.62 -2.92 -19.37
CA ALA A 6 -50.10 -3.00 -18.01
C ALA A 6 -48.60 -3.32 -18.15
N GLU A 7 -47.74 -2.35 -17.86
CA GLU A 7 -46.32 -2.62 -17.62
C GLU A 7 -46.22 -3.40 -16.31
N SER A 8 -46.08 -4.72 -16.43
CA SER A 8 -45.66 -5.56 -15.32
C SER A 8 -44.25 -5.14 -14.92
N SER A 9 -44.11 -4.56 -13.73
CA SER A 9 -42.80 -4.44 -13.08
C SER A 9 -42.14 -5.82 -13.06
N PRO A 10 -40.87 -5.95 -13.47
CA PRO A 10 -40.20 -7.25 -13.42
C PRO A 10 -40.16 -7.72 -11.96
N PRO A 11 -40.34 -9.04 -11.71
CA PRO A 11 -40.21 -9.57 -10.37
C PRO A 11 -38.80 -9.25 -9.85
N LEU A 12 -38.69 -8.86 -8.57
CA LEU A 12 -37.42 -8.91 -7.84
C LEU A 12 -36.98 -10.38 -7.83
N SER A 13 -36.32 -10.82 -8.90
CA SER A 13 -35.65 -12.11 -8.96
C SER A 13 -34.44 -12.05 -8.04
N ASP A 14 -34.49 -12.88 -7.00
CA ASP A 14 -33.36 -13.51 -6.31
C ASP A 14 -32.05 -12.73 -6.37
N VAL A 15 -31.92 -11.72 -5.49
CA VAL A 15 -30.60 -11.20 -5.16
C VAL A 15 -29.95 -12.26 -4.28
N ASP A 16 -28.95 -12.96 -4.83
CA ASP A 16 -28.22 -14.00 -4.11
C ASP A 16 -27.70 -13.48 -2.76
N GLU A 17 -27.77 -14.29 -1.71
CA GLU A 17 -27.36 -13.91 -0.34
C GLU A 17 -25.89 -13.44 -0.28
N GLU A 18 -25.04 -13.97 -1.18
CA GLU A 18 -23.66 -13.53 -1.39
C GLU A 18 -23.56 -12.10 -1.96
N ASP A 19 -24.50 -11.69 -2.82
CA ASP A 19 -24.57 -10.34 -3.40
C ASP A 19 -25.01 -9.30 -2.36
N ILE A 20 -25.86 -9.70 -1.41
CA ILE A 20 -26.29 -8.86 -0.28
C ILE A 20 -25.10 -8.59 0.67
N ASP A 21 -24.36 -9.63 1.06
CA ASP A 21 -23.17 -9.51 1.91
C ASP A 21 -22.03 -8.72 1.21
N LEU A 22 -21.83 -8.93 -0.10
CA LEU A 22 -20.94 -8.11 -0.92
C LEU A 22 -21.32 -6.62 -0.87
N GLY A 23 -22.60 -6.31 -1.05
CA GLY A 23 -23.13 -4.95 -0.99
C GLY A 23 -22.86 -4.28 0.36
N GLU A 24 -23.13 -4.97 1.47
CA GLU A 24 -22.89 -4.46 2.82
C GLU A 24 -21.41 -4.16 3.09
N ARG A 25 -20.50 -5.07 2.70
CA ARG A 25 -19.06 -4.87 2.84
C ARG A 25 -18.57 -3.66 2.04
N ASN A 26 -19.04 -3.51 0.80
CA ASN A 26 -18.70 -2.38 -0.06
C ASN A 26 -19.22 -1.06 0.51
N ILE A 27 -20.44 -1.03 1.06
CA ILE A 27 -21.00 0.16 1.74
C ILE A 27 -20.13 0.55 2.95
N LYS A 28 -19.74 -0.41 3.78
CA LYS A 28 -18.88 -0.16 4.95
C LYS A 28 -17.53 0.42 4.54
N GLN A 29 -16.93 -0.12 3.48
CA GLN A 29 -15.65 0.37 2.96
C GLN A 29 -15.80 1.75 2.28
N CYS A 30 -16.89 1.99 1.56
CA CYS A 30 -17.23 3.29 0.98
C CYS A 30 -17.34 4.37 2.07
N LYS A 31 -18.07 4.11 3.16
CA LYS A 31 -18.17 5.03 4.32
C LYS A 31 -16.79 5.38 4.89
N ARG A 32 -15.91 4.38 5.06
CA ARG A 32 -14.52 4.62 5.51
C ARG A 32 -13.75 5.52 4.55
N LYS A 33 -13.88 5.30 3.23
CA LYS A 33 -13.21 6.14 2.22
C LYS A 33 -13.74 7.58 2.22
N ILE A 34 -15.02 7.79 2.52
CA ILE A 34 -15.59 9.13 2.71
C ILE A 34 -14.97 9.81 3.94
N CYS A 35 -14.88 9.11 5.08
CA CYS A 35 -14.22 9.63 6.28
C CYS A 35 -12.75 9.99 6.04
N ASP A 36 -12.05 9.22 5.21
CA ASP A 36 -10.66 9.50 4.80
C ASP A 36 -10.54 10.64 3.76
N GLY A 37 -11.65 11.24 3.30
CA GLY A 37 -11.65 12.27 2.25
C GLY A 37 -11.32 11.74 0.83
N HIS A 38 -11.42 10.43 0.63
CA HIS A 38 -11.12 9.74 -0.63
C HIS A 38 -12.38 9.49 -1.47
N TYR A 39 -13.07 10.55 -1.87
CA TYR A 39 -14.37 10.47 -2.56
C TYR A 39 -14.33 9.64 -3.85
N THR A 40 -13.30 9.81 -4.70
CA THR A 40 -13.16 9.01 -5.94
C THR A 40 -12.99 7.52 -5.64
N ALA A 41 -12.26 7.16 -4.58
CA ALA A 41 -12.11 5.78 -4.17
C ALA A 41 -13.40 5.23 -3.54
N ALA A 42 -14.15 6.06 -2.81
CA ALA A 42 -15.44 5.68 -2.23
C ALA A 42 -16.43 5.25 -3.32
N VAL A 43 -16.54 6.02 -4.42
CA VAL A 43 -17.39 5.66 -5.56
C VAL A 43 -16.92 4.36 -6.22
N ARG A 44 -15.61 4.20 -6.45
CA ARG A 44 -15.07 2.98 -7.08
C ARG A 44 -15.32 1.71 -6.26
N VAL A 45 -15.30 1.82 -4.93
CA VAL A 45 -15.53 0.69 -4.02
C VAL A 45 -16.95 0.14 -4.13
N LEU A 46 -17.94 0.98 -4.45
CA LEU A 46 -19.33 0.52 -4.60
C LEU A 46 -19.49 -0.48 -5.76
N SER A 47 -18.62 -0.40 -6.77
CA SER A 47 -18.63 -1.27 -7.94
C SER A 47 -17.44 -2.24 -8.00
N SER A 48 -16.67 -2.36 -6.91
CA SER A 48 -15.51 -3.26 -6.88
C SER A 48 -15.87 -4.67 -6.45
N TYR A 49 -15.15 -5.66 -7.00
CA TYR A 49 -15.13 -7.02 -6.46
C TYR A 49 -14.75 -7.02 -4.98
N SER A 50 -15.37 -7.88 -4.18
CA SER A 50 -15.15 -7.94 -2.73
C SER A 50 -13.71 -8.31 -2.37
N VAL A 51 -13.36 -7.91 -1.15
CA VAL A 51 -12.33 -8.59 -0.38
C VAL A 51 -12.82 -10.01 -0.08
N ALA A 52 -12.06 -11.00 -0.52
CA ALA A 52 -12.34 -12.41 -0.26
C ALA A 52 -12.18 -12.73 1.25
N PRO A 53 -12.86 -13.75 1.77
CA PRO A 53 -12.58 -14.24 3.13
C PRO A 53 -11.16 -14.82 3.21
N TYR A 54 -10.61 -14.84 4.42
CA TYR A 54 -9.33 -15.51 4.68
C TYR A 54 -9.57 -17.03 4.68
N ASN A 55 -9.19 -17.73 3.60
CA ASN A 55 -9.45 -19.16 3.40
C ASN A 55 -8.18 -19.93 2.98
N GLU A 56 -8.31 -21.24 2.75
CA GLU A 56 -7.18 -22.11 2.36
C GLU A 56 -6.54 -21.68 1.04
N ASP A 57 -7.31 -21.16 0.07
CA ASP A 57 -6.78 -20.63 -1.20
C ASP A 57 -5.77 -19.48 -1.01
N LEU A 58 -5.92 -18.71 0.07
CA LEU A 58 -4.96 -17.67 0.41
C LEU A 58 -3.69 -18.28 1.02
N LYS A 59 -3.81 -19.29 1.87
CA LYS A 59 -2.66 -19.98 2.49
C LYS A 59 -1.81 -20.70 1.45
N THR A 60 -2.43 -21.31 0.45
CA THR A 60 -1.69 -21.95 -0.67
C THR A 60 -0.91 -20.93 -1.48
N LYS A 61 -1.46 -19.72 -1.70
CA LYS A 61 -0.81 -18.63 -2.44
C LYS A 61 0.23 -17.85 -1.64
N HIS A 62 0.12 -17.85 -0.31
CA HIS A 62 1.07 -17.19 0.59
C HIS A 62 1.44 -18.11 1.77
N PRO A 63 2.23 -19.17 1.52
CA PRO A 63 2.63 -20.10 2.56
C PRO A 63 3.55 -19.40 3.56
N PHE A 64 3.40 -19.72 4.84
CA PHE A 64 4.34 -19.25 5.86
C PHE A 64 5.74 -19.80 5.57
N LYS A 65 6.74 -18.93 5.59
CA LYS A 65 8.16 -19.29 5.47
C LYS A 65 8.94 -18.62 6.60
N PRO A 66 9.91 -19.31 7.21
CA PRO A 66 10.79 -18.68 8.19
C PRO A 66 11.60 -17.55 7.52
N PRO A 67 12.10 -16.58 8.31
CA PRO A 67 12.99 -15.54 7.79
C PRO A 67 14.17 -16.15 7.01
N PRO A 68 14.58 -15.52 5.89
CA PRO A 68 15.72 -16.00 5.13
C PRO A 68 16.99 -15.93 6.00
N SER A 69 17.84 -16.95 5.90
CA SER A 69 19.18 -16.91 6.48
C SER A 69 20.02 -15.90 5.70
N LEU A 70 20.46 -14.82 6.35
CA LEU A 70 21.36 -13.86 5.73
C LEU A 70 22.76 -14.49 5.61
N PRO A 71 23.42 -14.39 4.44
CA PRO A 71 24.77 -14.92 4.29
C PRO A 71 25.73 -14.13 5.20
N HIS A 72 26.65 -14.83 5.85
CA HIS A 72 27.65 -14.23 6.75
C HIS A 72 28.78 -13.60 5.92
N ILE A 73 28.45 -12.65 5.06
CA ILE A 73 29.41 -11.88 4.28
C ILE A 73 29.79 -10.67 5.14
N SER A 74 31.08 -10.48 5.41
CA SER A 74 31.57 -9.22 5.96
C SER A 74 31.42 -8.15 4.89
N ILE A 75 30.28 -7.45 4.89
CA ILE A 75 30.03 -6.35 3.98
C ILE A 75 30.77 -5.13 4.54
N ASP A 76 31.96 -4.86 4.01
CA ASP A 76 32.73 -3.63 4.29
C ASP A 76 32.16 -2.45 3.46
N HIS A 77 30.86 -2.19 3.61
CA HIS A 77 30.19 -1.11 2.87
C HIS A 77 29.58 -0.11 3.84
N HIS A 78 29.71 1.17 3.48
CA HIS A 78 29.04 2.26 4.17
C HIS A 78 27.52 2.09 3.96
N HIS A 79 26.74 2.12 5.05
CA HIS A 79 25.29 2.15 4.95
C HIS A 79 24.83 3.40 4.18
N LEU A 80 23.64 3.33 3.58
CA LEU A 80 23.05 4.48 2.92
C LEU A 80 22.72 5.55 3.98
N VAL A 81 23.20 6.78 3.77
CA VAL A 81 22.85 7.94 4.59
C VAL A 81 22.02 8.91 3.76
N ALA A 82 20.73 9.01 4.06
CA ALA A 82 19.80 9.89 3.37
C ALA A 82 19.84 11.31 3.95
N SER A 83 19.78 12.30 3.06
CA SER A 83 19.63 13.71 3.43
C SER A 83 18.16 14.07 3.70
N LEU A 84 17.94 15.18 4.42
CA LEU A 84 16.59 15.72 4.66
C LEU A 84 15.84 15.97 3.34
N ALA A 85 16.54 16.49 2.33
CA ALA A 85 15.97 16.77 1.02
C ALA A 85 15.43 15.50 0.33
N VAL A 86 16.21 14.42 0.33
CA VAL A 86 15.79 13.12 -0.24
C VAL A 86 14.59 12.58 0.52
N VAL A 87 14.62 12.58 1.85
CA VAL A 87 13.50 12.07 2.66
C VAL A 87 12.22 12.87 2.43
N LEU A 88 12.30 14.20 2.44
CA LEU A 88 11.15 15.08 2.19
C LEU A 88 10.54 14.85 0.80
N ASP A 89 11.39 14.77 -0.23
CA ASP A 89 10.98 14.47 -1.59
C ASP A 89 10.30 13.08 -1.67
N ARG A 90 10.84 12.08 -0.99
CA ARG A 90 10.23 10.74 -0.97
C ARG A 90 8.91 10.68 -0.20
N ILE A 91 8.74 11.45 0.88
CA ILE A 91 7.44 11.63 1.56
C ILE A 91 6.41 12.25 0.59
N LYS A 92 6.81 13.28 -0.15
CA LYS A 92 5.95 13.95 -1.16
C LYS A 92 5.60 13.05 -2.35
N SER A 93 6.43 12.05 -2.65
CA SER A 93 6.24 11.11 -3.76
C SER A 93 5.17 10.01 -3.53
N PHE A 94 4.55 9.96 -2.35
CA PHE A 94 3.48 8.99 -2.11
C PHE A 94 2.21 9.36 -2.88
N PRO A 95 1.57 8.40 -3.59
CA PRO A 95 0.28 8.66 -4.21
C PRO A 95 -0.76 9.09 -3.18
N ARG A 96 -1.64 10.03 -3.56
CA ARG A 96 -2.78 10.43 -2.73
C ARG A 96 -3.65 9.21 -2.45
N GLY A 97 -4.03 9.05 -1.18
CA GLY A 97 -4.84 7.93 -0.73
C GLY A 97 -4.14 6.57 -0.69
N ALA A 98 -2.81 6.55 -0.66
CA ALA A 98 -2.05 5.35 -0.35
C ALA A 98 -2.56 4.70 0.96
N SER A 99 -2.78 3.38 0.91
CA SER A 99 -3.22 2.58 2.05
C SER A 99 -2.21 2.62 3.20
N CYS A 100 -2.66 2.45 4.44
CA CYS A 100 -1.80 2.24 5.60
C CYS A 100 -1.40 0.77 5.75
N GLY A 101 -0.35 0.53 6.53
CA GLY A 101 -0.05 -0.81 7.04
C GLY A 101 -0.88 -1.12 8.29
N ARG A 102 -0.37 -2.03 9.12
CA ARG A 102 -1.01 -2.48 10.36
C ARG A 102 -1.19 -1.39 11.42
N ASP A 103 -0.33 -0.37 11.38
CA ASP A 103 -0.27 0.75 12.32
C ASP A 103 -1.31 1.86 12.05
N GLY A 104 -2.01 1.80 10.92
CA GLY A 104 -2.96 2.85 10.53
C GLY A 104 -2.31 4.16 10.09
N LEU A 105 -0.99 4.32 10.23
CA LEU A 105 -0.26 5.50 9.78
C LEU A 105 -0.27 5.55 8.25
N ARG A 106 -0.57 6.73 7.68
CA ARG A 106 -0.59 6.97 6.23
C ARG A 106 0.43 8.02 5.86
N ALA A 107 0.95 7.93 4.64
CA ALA A 107 1.79 9.00 4.09
C ALA A 107 1.03 10.33 4.06
N GLN A 108 -0.29 10.30 3.91
CA GLN A 108 -1.14 11.49 4.00
C GLN A 108 -1.03 12.16 5.37
N HIS A 109 -1.00 11.41 6.48
CA HIS A 109 -0.85 12.01 7.81
C HIS A 109 0.48 12.76 7.94
N LEU A 110 1.57 12.18 7.41
CA LEU A 110 2.86 12.87 7.37
C LEU A 110 2.78 14.13 6.50
N MET A 111 2.17 14.03 5.32
CA MET A 111 1.99 15.16 4.41
C MET A 111 1.14 16.29 5.01
N ASP A 112 0.12 15.96 5.79
CA ASP A 112 -0.74 16.93 6.46
C ASP A 112 0.02 17.66 7.57
N CYS A 113 0.87 16.96 8.34
CA CYS A 113 1.76 17.59 9.32
C CYS A 113 2.82 18.50 8.69
N LEU A 114 3.20 18.25 7.42
CA LEU A 114 4.17 19.06 6.68
C LEU A 114 3.53 20.24 5.93
N ARG A 115 2.21 20.44 6.04
CA ARG A 115 1.46 21.47 5.33
C ARG A 115 0.68 22.37 6.30
N GLY A 116 0.29 23.56 5.83
CA GLY A 116 -0.63 24.45 6.55
C GLY A 116 -0.01 25.11 7.79
N ALA A 117 -0.82 25.31 8.84
CA ALA A 117 -0.41 26.01 10.06
C ALA A 117 0.69 25.29 10.87
N ALA A 118 1.01 24.04 10.54
CA ALA A 118 2.06 23.24 11.17
C ALA A 118 3.47 23.47 10.57
N VAL A 119 3.63 24.41 9.62
CA VAL A 119 4.94 24.73 9.01
C VAL A 119 6.01 25.10 10.05
N ALA A 120 5.64 25.69 11.19
CA ALA A 120 6.60 26.05 12.23
C ALA A 120 7.42 24.87 12.78
N ILE A 121 6.90 23.64 12.68
CA ILE A 121 7.57 22.41 13.13
C ILE A 121 7.94 21.46 11.98
N SER A 122 7.70 21.85 10.72
CA SER A 122 7.90 20.94 9.59
C SER A 122 9.34 20.50 9.43
N ASP A 123 10.30 21.41 9.68
CA ASP A 123 11.72 21.13 9.52
C ASP A 123 12.23 20.17 10.60
N GLU A 124 11.79 20.35 11.84
CA GLU A 124 12.10 19.44 12.95
C GLU A 124 11.48 18.06 12.75
N LEU A 125 10.24 18.02 12.23
CA LEU A 125 9.58 16.77 11.89
C LEU A 125 10.32 16.02 10.77
N VAL A 126 10.71 16.70 9.69
CA VAL A 126 11.49 16.08 8.61
C VAL A 126 12.83 15.58 9.15
N SER A 127 13.53 16.38 9.96
CA SER A 127 14.77 15.99 10.60
C SER A 127 14.61 14.70 11.44
N SER A 128 13.56 14.65 12.26
CA SER A 128 13.26 13.47 13.09
C SER A 128 12.94 12.24 12.25
N ILE A 129 12.14 12.39 11.19
CA ILE A 129 11.85 11.29 10.25
C ILE A 129 13.12 10.83 9.54
N THR A 130 13.99 11.75 9.13
CA THR A 130 15.28 11.41 8.50
C THR A 130 16.18 10.61 9.43
N GLN A 131 16.23 10.95 10.72
CA GLN A 131 16.98 10.16 11.72
C GLN A 131 16.44 8.73 11.82
N VAL A 132 15.13 8.55 11.86
CA VAL A 132 14.49 7.22 11.88
C VAL A 132 14.79 6.44 10.58
N VAL A 133 14.72 7.10 9.43
CA VAL A 133 15.05 6.48 8.13
C VAL A 133 16.50 6.01 8.11
N ASN A 134 17.45 6.85 8.53
CA ASN A 134 18.87 6.48 8.55
C ASN A 134 19.17 5.36 9.55
N LEU A 135 18.48 5.33 10.69
CA LEU A 135 18.54 4.21 11.64
C LEU A 135 18.10 2.88 10.99
N PHE A 136 17.05 2.89 10.16
CA PHE A 136 16.62 1.70 9.43
C PHE A 136 17.53 1.34 8.25
N LEU A 137 18.11 2.32 7.56
CA LEU A 137 19.11 2.08 6.50
C LEU A 137 20.40 1.46 7.05
N ASP A 138 20.77 1.82 8.28
CA ASP A 138 21.89 1.22 9.01
C ASP A 138 21.54 -0.13 9.66
N GLY A 139 20.33 -0.66 9.41
CA GLY A 139 19.89 -1.95 9.95
C GLY A 139 19.64 -1.96 11.46
N LYS A 140 19.61 -0.79 12.13
CA LYS A 140 19.51 -0.66 13.59
C LYS A 140 18.08 -0.56 14.12
N CYS A 141 17.12 -1.21 13.47
CA CYS A 141 15.74 -1.24 13.96
C CYS A 141 15.67 -1.94 15.33
N PRO A 142 14.98 -1.38 16.35
CA PRO A 142 14.82 -2.04 17.63
C PRO A 142 14.20 -3.44 17.50
N ASN A 143 14.79 -4.45 18.16
CA ASN A 143 14.40 -5.86 18.02
C ASN A 143 12.89 -6.11 18.22
N GLY A 144 12.26 -5.45 19.19
CA GLY A 144 10.82 -5.60 19.45
C GLY A 144 9.92 -4.96 18.39
N LEU A 145 10.47 -4.11 17.51
CA LEU A 145 9.72 -3.36 16.50
C LEU A 145 10.02 -3.83 15.07
N GLY A 146 11.13 -4.53 14.86
CA GLY A 146 11.57 -5.04 13.56
C GLY A 146 10.50 -5.85 12.84
N GLU A 147 9.98 -6.90 13.47
CA GLU A 147 8.92 -7.73 12.90
C GLU A 147 7.65 -6.92 12.62
N TYR A 148 7.27 -6.02 13.52
CA TYR A 148 6.09 -5.19 13.38
C TYR A 148 6.19 -4.22 12.19
N ILE A 149 7.31 -3.49 12.07
CA ILE A 149 7.56 -2.56 10.96
C ILE A 149 7.69 -3.31 9.63
N ALA A 150 8.36 -4.46 9.66
CA ALA A 150 8.53 -5.31 8.49
C ALA A 150 7.23 -6.01 8.08
N SER A 151 6.25 -6.14 8.98
CA SER A 151 4.97 -6.79 8.69
C SER A 151 4.13 -6.03 7.64
N ALA A 152 3.22 -6.75 7.02
CA ALA A 152 2.22 -6.22 6.10
C ALA A 152 0.93 -7.04 6.24
N PRO A 153 -0.24 -6.41 6.45
CA PRO A 153 -1.51 -7.13 6.44
C PRO A 153 -1.85 -7.65 5.04
N LEU A 154 -2.23 -8.92 4.95
CA LEU A 154 -2.73 -9.57 3.74
C LEU A 154 -4.16 -9.14 3.45
N THR A 155 -4.37 -8.54 2.28
CA THR A 155 -5.70 -8.22 1.74
C THR A 155 -6.00 -9.12 0.54
N PRO A 156 -6.81 -10.18 0.69
CA PRO A 156 -7.22 -11.02 -0.43
C PRO A 156 -8.28 -10.33 -1.30
N LEU A 157 -7.96 -10.10 -2.57
CA LEU A 157 -8.87 -9.55 -3.56
C LEU A 157 -9.34 -10.65 -4.52
N VAL A 158 -10.62 -10.64 -4.88
CA VAL A 158 -11.15 -11.52 -5.92
C VAL A 158 -10.72 -11.00 -7.29
N LYS A 159 -10.21 -11.87 -8.16
CA LYS A 159 -9.86 -11.52 -9.54
C LYS A 159 -11.11 -11.55 -10.44
N PRO A 160 -11.16 -10.71 -11.50
CA PRO A 160 -12.09 -10.94 -12.60
C PRO A 160 -11.85 -12.33 -13.20
N GLY A 161 -12.89 -13.16 -13.31
CA GLY A 161 -12.79 -14.55 -13.77
C GLY A 161 -12.47 -15.58 -12.67
N GLY A 162 -12.45 -15.17 -11.40
CA GLY A 162 -12.33 -16.07 -10.25
C GLY A 162 -10.90 -16.19 -9.68
N GLY A 163 -10.84 -16.75 -8.47
CA GLY A 163 -9.60 -16.91 -7.70
C GLY A 163 -9.11 -15.63 -7.01
N ILE A 164 -8.19 -15.81 -6.08
CA ILE A 164 -7.69 -14.75 -5.18
C ILE A 164 -6.33 -14.17 -5.66
N ARG A 165 -6.16 -12.85 -5.56
CA ARG A 165 -4.88 -12.12 -5.56
C ARG A 165 -4.71 -11.47 -4.19
N HIS A 166 -3.66 -11.83 -3.44
CA HIS A 166 -3.36 -11.12 -2.21
C HIS A 166 -2.56 -9.84 -2.50
N ILE A 167 -2.80 -8.82 -1.68
CA ILE A 167 -2.00 -7.59 -1.64
C ILE A 167 -1.51 -7.40 -0.21
N ASP A 168 -0.22 -7.10 -0.08
CA ASP A 168 0.41 -6.77 1.17
C ASP A 168 0.81 -5.29 1.19
N VAL A 169 0.31 -4.57 2.19
CA VAL A 169 0.65 -3.17 2.38
C VAL A 169 1.50 -3.03 3.63
N GLY A 170 2.80 -2.80 3.45
CA GLY A 170 3.71 -2.51 4.55
C GLY A 170 3.39 -1.17 5.23
N THR A 171 3.94 -1.00 6.43
CA THR A 171 3.91 0.28 7.18
C THR A 171 4.43 1.44 6.32
N VAL A 172 4.06 2.67 6.68
CA VAL A 172 4.63 3.87 6.00
C VAL A 172 6.14 3.91 6.16
N TRP A 173 6.65 3.54 7.34
CA TRP A 173 8.07 3.46 7.63
C TRP A 173 8.81 2.55 6.66
N ARG A 174 8.37 1.30 6.51
CA ARG A 174 8.98 0.32 5.59
C ARG A 174 8.98 0.86 4.15
N ARG A 175 7.84 1.38 3.69
CA ARG A 175 7.70 1.89 2.31
C ARG A 175 8.52 3.17 2.06
N LEU A 176 8.64 4.05 3.06
CA LEU A 176 9.45 5.25 2.96
C LEU A 176 10.93 4.90 2.86
N VAL A 177 11.43 4.01 3.73
CA VAL A 177 12.82 3.51 3.67
C VAL A 177 13.08 2.83 2.33
N SER A 178 12.16 1.99 1.83
CA SER A 178 12.32 1.38 0.50
C SER A 178 12.36 2.41 -0.63
N LYS A 179 11.52 3.44 -0.60
CA LYS A 179 11.55 4.54 -1.59
C LYS A 179 12.85 5.34 -1.55
N VAL A 180 13.36 5.63 -0.34
CA VAL A 180 14.63 6.33 -0.13
C VAL A 180 15.80 5.47 -0.60
N SER A 181 15.84 4.21 -0.21
CA SER A 181 16.88 3.26 -0.64
C SER A 181 16.90 3.14 -2.16
N ALA A 182 15.73 2.93 -2.77
CA ALA A 182 15.59 2.74 -4.21
C ALA A 182 16.12 3.94 -5.00
N ILE A 183 15.80 5.19 -4.61
CA ILE A 183 16.29 6.37 -5.34
C ILE A 183 17.80 6.60 -5.13
N MET A 184 18.34 6.22 -3.97
CA MET A 184 19.76 6.38 -3.68
C MET A 184 20.63 5.38 -4.45
N ILE A 185 20.11 4.20 -4.76
CA ILE A 185 20.85 3.14 -5.47
C ILE A 185 20.49 3.04 -6.96
N SER A 186 19.35 3.60 -7.40
CA SER A 186 18.83 3.38 -8.76
C SER A 186 19.85 3.74 -9.83
N HIS A 187 20.51 4.90 -9.70
CA HIS A 187 21.51 5.34 -10.67
C HIS A 187 22.70 4.38 -10.81
N SER A 188 23.09 3.69 -9.72
CA SER A 188 24.15 2.68 -9.76
C SER A 188 23.68 1.36 -10.37
N LEU A 189 22.37 1.07 -10.30
CA LEU A 189 21.78 -0.15 -10.83
C LEU A 189 21.34 -0.04 -12.29
N ASP A 190 21.10 1.17 -12.80
CA ASP A 190 20.62 1.39 -14.18
C ASP A 190 21.54 0.72 -15.20
N GLY A 191 22.87 0.96 -15.11
CA GLY A 191 23.84 0.32 -16.01
C GLY A 191 24.02 -1.18 -15.78
N TYR A 192 23.77 -1.67 -14.57
CA TYR A 192 23.86 -3.10 -14.26
C TYR A 192 22.65 -3.89 -14.78
N LEU A 193 21.47 -3.28 -14.74
CA LEU A 193 20.20 -3.88 -15.17
C LEU A 193 19.84 -3.56 -16.64
N ASP A 194 20.67 -2.78 -17.32
CA ASP A 194 20.44 -2.40 -18.72
C ASP A 194 20.34 -3.64 -19.63
N GLY A 195 19.34 -3.65 -20.51
CA GLY A 195 19.01 -4.81 -21.35
C GLY A 195 18.47 -6.05 -20.63
N LEU A 196 18.39 -6.06 -19.30
CA LEU A 196 17.87 -7.17 -18.50
C LEU A 196 16.52 -6.86 -17.83
N GLN A 197 16.30 -5.60 -17.45
CA GLN A 197 15.05 -5.12 -16.86
C GLN A 197 14.13 -4.52 -17.93
N PHE A 198 12.87 -4.95 -17.95
CA PHE A 198 11.85 -4.45 -18.89
C PHE A 198 10.57 -3.96 -18.19
N GLY A 199 10.50 -4.07 -16.86
CA GLY A 199 9.33 -3.68 -16.08
C GLY A 199 9.52 -2.35 -15.36
N VAL A 200 9.47 -2.40 -14.03
CA VAL A 200 9.48 -1.21 -13.16
C VAL A 200 10.77 -0.39 -13.35
N GLY A 201 10.61 0.91 -13.56
CA GLY A 201 11.72 1.86 -13.71
C GLY A 201 12.18 2.08 -15.15
N VAL A 202 11.64 1.34 -16.13
CA VAL A 202 11.98 1.46 -17.55
C VAL A 202 10.87 2.21 -18.29
N ALA A 203 11.27 3.21 -19.10
CA ALA A 203 10.31 3.97 -19.90
C ALA A 203 9.58 3.04 -20.90
N GLY A 204 8.25 3.00 -20.83
CA GLY A 204 7.44 2.09 -21.66
C GLY A 204 7.44 0.63 -21.20
N GLY A 205 8.06 0.32 -20.05
CA GLY A 205 8.03 -1.02 -19.46
C GLY A 205 6.64 -1.43 -18.97
N SER A 206 6.37 -2.73 -18.95
CA SER A 206 5.08 -3.34 -18.57
C SER A 206 5.14 -4.10 -17.26
#